data_AF-D2PY72-F1
#
_entry.id   AF-D2PY72-F1
#
_cell.length_a   1.000
_cell.length_b   1.000
_cell.length_c   1.000
_cell.angle_alpha   90.00
_cell.angle_beta   90.00
_cell.angle_gamma   90.00
#
_symmetry.space_group_name_H-M   'P 1'
#
loop_
_entity.id
_entity.type
_entity.pdbx_description
1 polymer ?
#
loop_
_entity_poly.entity_id
_entity_poly.type
_entity_poly.pdbx_seq_one_letter_code
_entity_poly.pdbx_strand_id
1 'polypeptide(L)'
;MAFIRTAEDGEFFEHNRAPAGHVPNFVRTFAARPAVYDAWKQLNGAIKTSMDLRRYELATLAAATALRSSYCSLAHGQALAEQFFTADEVAGLVVGEPADPVDQAVMAFARKVAVSADRITQADVDRLLALGLSDEDVLDVALAAAARCFFSKTLDATGTTPDAAYRSLPQQLREALTVGREIEQP
;
A
#
# COMPACT_ATOMS: atom_id res chain seq x y z
N MET A 1 13.33 13.19 -1.82
CA MET A 1 14.69 12.57 -1.92
C MET A 1 14.98 11.59 -0.79
N ALA A 2 15.58 10.43 -1.12
CA ALA A 2 16.01 9.40 -0.15
C ALA A 2 17.32 9.79 0.57
N PHE A 3 17.58 9.18 1.74
CA PHE A 3 18.77 9.35 2.57
C PHE A 3 20.00 8.59 2.06
N ILE A 4 19.83 7.76 1.03
CA ILE A 4 20.89 6.97 0.43
C ILE A 4 21.21 7.48 -0.98
N ARG A 5 22.44 7.26 -1.43
CA ARG A 5 22.80 7.49 -2.83
C ARG A 5 22.11 6.44 -3.69
N THR A 6 21.39 6.88 -4.70
CA THR A 6 20.75 6.03 -5.68
C THR A 6 21.57 6.01 -6.96
N ALA A 7 21.60 4.87 -7.66
CA ALA A 7 22.24 4.80 -8.98
C ALA A 7 21.46 5.65 -9.99
N GLU A 8 22.17 6.26 -10.94
CA GLU A 8 21.56 6.86 -12.12
C GLU A 8 21.56 5.82 -13.25
N ASP A 9 20.42 5.15 -13.43
CA ASP A 9 20.23 4.14 -14.46
C ASP A 9 19.07 4.58 -15.36
N GLY A 10 19.41 5.18 -16.50
CA GLY A 10 18.44 5.72 -17.44
C GLY A 10 17.51 4.65 -18.03
N GLU A 11 18.02 3.46 -18.33
CA GLU A 11 17.22 2.37 -18.88
C GLU A 11 16.22 1.86 -17.85
N PHE A 12 16.67 1.65 -16.60
CA PHE A 12 15.79 1.26 -15.51
C PHE A 12 14.70 2.29 -15.24
N PHE A 13 15.03 3.58 -15.31
CA PHE A 13 14.07 4.67 -15.14
C PHE A 13 13.02 4.72 -16.26
N GLU A 14 13.43 4.57 -17.52
CA GLU A 14 12.47 4.52 -18.63
C GLU A 14 11.55 3.31 -18.53
N HIS A 15 12.08 2.14 -18.17
CA HIS A 15 11.30 0.91 -18.05
C HIS A 15 10.25 0.97 -16.93
N ASN A 16 10.51 1.74 -15.87
CA ASN A 16 9.64 1.82 -14.69
C ASN A 16 9.00 3.22 -14.52
N ARG A 17 8.87 3.97 -15.61
CA ARG A 17 8.20 5.28 -15.64
C ARG A 17 6.70 5.09 -15.36
N ALA A 18 6.12 5.99 -14.56
CA ALA A 18 4.68 6.00 -14.33
C ALA A 18 3.94 6.38 -15.63
N PRO A 19 2.67 5.97 -15.82
CA PRO A 19 1.87 6.35 -16.99
C PRO A 19 1.79 7.87 -17.22
N ALA A 20 1.81 8.65 -16.14
CA ALA A 20 1.86 10.11 -16.17
C ALA A 20 3.21 10.70 -16.60
N GLY A 21 4.17 9.86 -16.98
CA GLY A 21 5.44 10.28 -17.56
C GLY A 21 6.52 10.66 -16.57
N HIS A 22 6.32 10.58 -15.25
CA HIS A 22 7.38 10.82 -14.25
C HIS A 22 8.01 9.51 -13.77
N VAL A 23 9.23 9.57 -13.24
CA VAL A 23 9.91 8.43 -12.59
C VAL A 23 9.57 8.48 -11.11
N PRO A 24 8.85 7.50 -10.55
CA PRO A 24 8.50 7.51 -9.13
C PRO A 24 9.73 7.50 -8.23
N ASN A 25 9.64 8.15 -7.07
CA ASN A 25 10.69 8.23 -6.08
C ASN A 25 11.09 6.85 -5.53
N PHE A 26 10.16 5.90 -5.43
CA PHE A 26 10.53 4.53 -5.10
C PHE A 26 11.40 3.88 -6.19
N VAL A 27 11.17 4.17 -7.49
CA VAL A 27 11.98 3.60 -8.58
C VAL A 27 13.43 4.09 -8.43
N ARG A 28 13.62 5.38 -8.16
CA ARG A 28 14.96 5.93 -7.88
C ARG A 28 15.63 5.20 -6.72
N THR A 29 14.90 4.94 -5.65
CA THR A 29 15.39 4.18 -4.49
C THR A 29 15.83 2.77 -4.89
N PHE A 30 15.01 2.08 -5.67
CA PHE A 30 15.26 0.70 -6.10
C PHE A 30 16.29 0.56 -7.24
N ALA A 31 16.67 1.63 -7.93
CA ALA A 31 17.72 1.59 -8.95
C ALA A 31 19.09 1.18 -8.39
N ALA A 32 19.31 1.32 -7.08
CA ALA A 32 20.50 0.77 -6.43
C ALA A 32 20.50 -0.78 -6.40
N ARG A 33 19.34 -1.43 -6.57
CA ARG A 33 19.13 -2.89 -6.51
C ARG A 33 18.00 -3.33 -7.46
N PRO A 34 18.15 -3.19 -8.80
CA PRO A 34 17.08 -3.43 -9.78
C PRO A 34 16.52 -4.86 -9.71
N ALA A 35 17.38 -5.87 -9.54
CA ALA A 35 16.96 -7.27 -9.40
C ALA A 35 16.02 -7.51 -8.19
N VAL A 36 16.15 -6.72 -7.12
CA VAL A 36 15.23 -6.79 -5.96
C VAL A 36 13.87 -6.22 -6.34
N TYR A 37 13.83 -5.15 -7.12
CA TYR A 37 12.58 -4.56 -7.57
C TYR A 37 11.84 -5.44 -8.57
N ASP A 38 12.57 -6.12 -9.47
CA ASP A 38 11.96 -7.09 -10.38
C ASP A 38 11.40 -8.31 -9.65
N ALA A 39 12.10 -8.82 -8.63
CA ALA A 39 11.59 -9.88 -7.77
C ALA A 39 10.34 -9.43 -6.98
N TRP A 40 10.36 -8.18 -6.48
CA TRP A 40 9.19 -7.58 -5.83
C TRP A 40 7.99 -7.49 -6.78
N LYS A 41 8.18 -7.04 -8.03
CA LYS A 41 7.10 -6.98 -9.02
C LYS A 41 6.50 -8.37 -9.28
N GLN A 42 7.32 -9.41 -9.38
CA GLN A 42 6.85 -10.78 -9.55
C GLN A 42 6.04 -11.27 -8.34
N LEU A 43 6.56 -11.08 -7.12
CA LEU A 43 5.86 -11.47 -5.89
C LEU A 43 4.52 -10.72 -5.76
N ASN A 44 4.54 -9.40 -5.90
CA ASN A 44 3.33 -8.58 -5.78
C ASN A 44 2.33 -8.88 -6.90
N GLY A 45 2.81 -9.19 -8.11
CA GLY A 45 1.97 -9.64 -9.21
C GLY A 45 1.24 -10.95 -8.89
N ALA A 46 1.96 -11.94 -8.35
CA ALA A 46 1.36 -13.21 -7.95
C ALA A 46 0.26 -13.03 -6.89
N ILE A 47 0.50 -12.19 -5.87
CA ILE A 47 -0.51 -11.87 -4.84
C ILE A 47 -1.73 -11.20 -5.46
N LYS A 48 -1.55 -10.26 -6.39
CA LYS A 48 -2.66 -9.54 -7.02
C LYS A 48 -3.50 -10.41 -7.96
N THR A 49 -2.91 -11.44 -8.58
CA THR A 49 -3.63 -12.27 -9.56
C THR A 49 -4.62 -13.24 -8.91
N SER A 50 -4.36 -13.72 -7.69
CA SER A 50 -5.29 -14.59 -6.95
C SER A 50 -6.40 -13.84 -6.23
N MET A 51 -6.23 -12.54 -6.00
CA MET A 51 -7.07 -11.76 -5.09
C MET A 51 -8.03 -10.82 -5.82
N ASP A 52 -9.24 -10.63 -5.27
CA ASP A 52 -10.11 -9.52 -5.66
C ASP A 52 -9.39 -8.17 -5.50
N LEU A 53 -9.44 -7.32 -6.54
CA LEU A 53 -8.68 -6.08 -6.58
C LEU A 53 -9.13 -5.11 -5.48
N ARG A 54 -10.44 -4.96 -5.23
CA ARG A 54 -10.96 -4.07 -4.18
C ARG A 54 -10.45 -4.53 -2.81
N ARG A 55 -10.50 -5.84 -2.53
CA ARG A 55 -9.98 -6.42 -1.29
C ARG A 55 -8.48 -6.23 -1.13
N TYR A 56 -7.70 -6.42 -2.20
CA TYR A 56 -6.26 -6.17 -2.21
C TYR A 56 -5.95 -4.72 -1.84
N GLU A 57 -6.62 -3.77 -2.48
CA GLU A 57 -6.39 -2.34 -2.24
C GLU A 57 -6.81 -1.93 -0.82
N LEU A 58 -7.93 -2.46 -0.29
CA LEU A 58 -8.36 -2.23 1.09
C LEU A 58 -7.37 -2.80 2.12
N ALA A 59 -6.93 -4.05 1.96
CA ALA A 59 -5.93 -4.67 2.83
C ALA A 59 -4.62 -3.88 2.81
N THR A 60 -4.19 -3.46 1.62
CA THR A 60 -2.95 -2.72 1.43
C THR A 60 -3.02 -1.30 2.01
N LEU A 61 -4.14 -0.59 1.84
CA LEU A 61 -4.38 0.70 2.47
C LEU A 61 -4.36 0.57 4.00
N ALA A 62 -5.03 -0.43 4.55
CA ALA A 62 -5.11 -0.66 5.98
C ALA A 62 -3.72 -0.97 6.58
N ALA A 63 -2.93 -1.82 5.93
CA ALA A 63 -1.56 -2.09 6.35
C ALA A 63 -0.64 -0.86 6.21
N ALA A 64 -0.73 -0.10 5.11
CA ALA A 64 0.08 1.09 4.90
C ALA A 64 -0.21 2.20 5.92
N THR A 65 -1.48 2.42 6.24
CA THR A 65 -1.91 3.40 7.25
C THR A 65 -1.47 2.99 8.65
N ALA A 66 -1.58 1.71 9.03
CA ALA A 66 -1.06 1.21 10.30
C ALA A 66 0.47 1.33 10.41
N LEU A 67 1.20 1.17 9.30
CA LEU A 67 2.64 1.37 9.23
C LEU A 67 3.05 2.85 9.13
N ARG A 68 2.08 3.77 9.06
CA ARG A 68 2.29 5.22 8.85
C ARG A 68 3.06 5.55 7.56
N SER A 69 2.88 4.74 6.52
CA SER A 69 3.60 4.89 5.26
C SER A 69 2.82 5.76 4.27
N SER A 70 3.06 7.08 4.29
CA SER A 70 2.32 8.04 3.43
C SER A 70 2.34 7.65 1.95
N TYR A 71 3.49 7.19 1.44
CA TYR A 71 3.62 6.87 0.01
C TYR A 71 2.57 5.85 -0.40
N CYS A 72 2.42 4.82 0.42
CA CYS A 72 1.60 3.68 0.05
C CYS A 72 0.15 3.86 0.48
N SER A 73 -0.09 4.63 1.54
CA SER A 73 -1.43 5.15 1.82
C SER A 73 -1.94 5.98 0.64
N LEU A 74 -1.15 6.93 0.12
CA LEU A 74 -1.53 7.77 -1.03
C LEU A 74 -1.75 6.93 -2.29
N ALA A 75 -0.82 6.03 -2.63
CA ALA A 75 -0.92 5.20 -3.83
C ALA A 75 -2.18 4.30 -3.84
N HIS A 76 -2.41 3.56 -2.75
CA HIS A 76 -3.52 2.61 -2.67
C HIS A 76 -4.85 3.31 -2.37
N GLY A 77 -4.84 4.43 -1.64
CA GLY A 77 -6.02 5.27 -1.47
C GLY A 77 -6.45 5.95 -2.77
N GLN A 78 -5.52 6.41 -3.62
CA GLN A 78 -5.85 6.89 -4.96
C GLN A 78 -6.48 5.78 -5.80
N ALA A 79 -5.90 4.57 -5.82
CA ALA A 79 -6.45 3.45 -6.58
C ALA A 79 -7.90 3.10 -6.15
N LEU A 80 -8.18 3.13 -4.85
CA LEU A 80 -9.54 2.96 -4.31
C LEU A 80 -10.48 4.08 -4.76
N ALA A 81 -10.04 5.34 -4.71
CA ALA A 81 -10.83 6.50 -5.10
C ALA A 81 -11.11 6.57 -6.61
N GLU A 82 -10.27 5.96 -7.43
CA GLU A 82 -10.45 5.92 -8.89
C GLU A 82 -11.39 4.80 -9.34
N GLN A 83 -11.50 3.70 -8.58
CA GLN A 83 -12.14 2.48 -9.06
C GLN A 83 -13.35 2.02 -8.24
N PHE A 84 -13.40 2.31 -6.94
CA PHE A 84 -14.34 1.65 -6.03
C PHE A 84 -15.10 2.59 -5.10
N PHE A 85 -14.52 3.74 -4.77
CA PHE A 85 -15.04 4.66 -3.77
C PHE A 85 -14.87 6.12 -4.22
N THR A 86 -15.62 7.03 -3.62
CA THR A 86 -15.33 8.47 -3.68
C THR A 86 -14.13 8.84 -2.82
N ALA A 87 -13.54 10.01 -3.06
CA ALA A 87 -12.44 10.51 -2.23
C ALA A 87 -12.82 10.64 -0.75
N ASP A 88 -14.07 11.01 -0.46
CA ASP A 88 -14.58 11.18 0.90
C ASP A 88 -14.74 9.84 1.61
N GLU A 89 -15.24 8.84 0.91
CA GLU A 89 -15.34 7.47 1.42
C GLU A 89 -13.95 6.91 1.74
N VAL A 90 -12.96 7.05 0.83
CA VAL A 90 -11.59 6.59 1.09
C VAL A 90 -10.96 7.31 2.28
N ALA A 91 -11.13 8.63 2.40
CA ALA A 91 -10.65 9.37 3.56
C ALA A 91 -11.31 8.86 4.86
N GLY A 92 -12.60 8.51 4.80
CA GLY A 92 -13.34 7.88 5.89
C GLY A 92 -12.77 6.53 6.33
N LEU A 93 -12.26 5.71 5.40
CA LEU A 93 -11.66 4.39 5.70
C LEU A 93 -10.39 4.48 6.57
N VAL A 94 -9.70 5.62 6.57
CA VAL A 94 -8.47 5.85 7.34
C VAL A 94 -8.77 6.19 8.79
N VAL A 95 -9.78 7.04 9.00
CA VAL A 95 -10.13 7.60 10.32
C VAL A 95 -11.22 6.79 11.03
N GLY A 96 -12.04 6.07 10.28
CA GLY A 96 -13.19 5.32 10.78
C GLY A 96 -13.18 3.85 10.37
N GLU A 97 -14.29 3.18 10.64
CA GLU A 97 -14.53 1.81 10.21
C GLU A 97 -15.32 1.80 8.90
N PRO A 98 -14.98 0.92 7.93
CA PRO A 98 -15.80 0.71 6.74
C PRO A 98 -17.23 0.32 7.12
N ALA A 99 -18.21 0.76 6.33
CA ALA A 99 -19.61 0.38 6.55
C ALA A 99 -19.89 -1.10 6.24
N ASP A 100 -19.13 -1.68 5.31
CA ASP A 100 -19.23 -3.09 4.95
C ASP A 100 -18.51 -3.98 5.99
N PRO A 101 -19.19 -4.98 6.60
CA PRO A 101 -18.59 -5.86 7.60
C PRO A 101 -17.39 -6.67 7.10
N VAL A 102 -17.38 -7.08 5.82
CA VAL A 102 -16.26 -7.78 5.18
C VAL A 102 -15.07 -6.84 5.07
N ASP A 103 -15.28 -5.62 4.56
CA ASP A 103 -14.20 -4.63 4.45
C ASP A 103 -13.62 -4.30 5.83
N GLN A 104 -14.48 -4.13 6.84
CA GLN A 104 -14.05 -3.87 8.22
C GLN A 104 -13.17 -5.02 8.74
N ALA A 105 -13.58 -6.27 8.55
CA ALA A 105 -12.81 -7.44 9.00
C ALA A 105 -11.48 -7.57 8.25
N VAL A 106 -11.50 -7.41 6.92
CA VAL A 106 -10.29 -7.44 6.07
C VAL A 106 -9.29 -6.37 6.50
N MET A 107 -9.73 -5.13 6.64
CA MET A 107 -8.86 -4.03 7.03
C MET A 107 -8.36 -4.20 8.47
N ALA A 108 -9.19 -4.67 9.41
CA ALA A 108 -8.76 -4.94 10.78
C ALA A 108 -7.67 -6.04 10.83
N PHE A 109 -7.88 -7.14 10.11
CA PHE A 109 -6.90 -8.23 10.03
C PHE A 109 -5.59 -7.75 9.37
N ALA A 110 -5.66 -7.04 8.25
CA ALA A 110 -4.48 -6.50 7.56
C ALA A 110 -3.67 -5.53 8.44
N ARG A 111 -4.34 -4.64 9.19
CA ARG A 111 -3.67 -3.78 10.18
C ARG A 111 -2.94 -4.62 11.22
N LYS A 112 -3.59 -5.63 11.80
CA LYS A 112 -3.02 -6.49 12.83
C LYS A 112 -1.83 -7.30 12.30
N VAL A 113 -1.92 -7.85 11.09
CA VAL A 113 -0.78 -8.51 10.42
C VAL A 113 0.39 -7.54 10.26
N ALA A 114 0.13 -6.29 9.85
CA ALA A 114 1.20 -5.34 9.57
C ALA A 114 2.04 -4.93 10.79
N VAL A 115 1.42 -4.83 11.97
CA VAL A 115 2.09 -4.30 13.19
C VAL A 115 2.17 -5.29 14.36
N SER A 116 1.47 -6.41 14.33
CA SER A 116 1.37 -7.36 15.45
C SER A 116 0.98 -8.78 14.98
N ALA A 117 1.61 -9.27 13.91
CA ALA A 117 1.36 -10.61 13.37
C ALA A 117 1.58 -11.73 14.40
N ASP A 118 2.50 -11.55 15.35
CA ASP A 118 2.77 -12.47 16.46
C ASP A 118 1.58 -12.64 17.42
N ARG A 119 0.61 -11.73 17.36
CA ARG A 119 -0.61 -11.72 18.19
C ARG A 119 -1.86 -12.14 17.42
N ILE A 120 -1.73 -12.57 16.18
CA ILE A 120 -2.83 -13.17 15.43
C ILE A 120 -3.22 -14.49 16.09
N THR A 121 -4.52 -14.70 16.25
CA THR A 121 -5.14 -15.86 16.87
C THR A 121 -6.14 -16.50 15.92
N GLN A 122 -6.58 -17.73 16.24
CA GLN A 122 -7.64 -18.40 15.47
C GLN A 122 -8.92 -17.56 15.38
N ALA A 123 -9.27 -16.82 16.44
CA ALA A 123 -10.46 -15.97 16.46
C ALA A 123 -10.40 -14.83 15.42
N ASP A 124 -9.20 -14.33 15.07
CA ASP A 124 -9.06 -13.33 14.02
C ASP A 124 -9.37 -13.93 12.63
N VAL A 125 -8.95 -15.17 12.40
CA VAL A 125 -9.22 -15.93 11.17
C VAL A 125 -10.70 -16.33 11.09
N ASP A 126 -11.25 -16.89 12.17
CA ASP A 126 -12.65 -17.32 12.25
C ASP A 126 -13.63 -16.18 11.96
N ARG A 127 -13.28 -14.94 12.36
CA ARG A 127 -14.08 -13.75 12.05
C ARG A 127 -14.20 -13.49 10.55
N LEU A 128 -13.14 -13.73 9.78
CA LEU A 128 -13.17 -13.58 8.31
C LEU A 128 -13.96 -14.72 7.67
N LEU A 129 -13.73 -15.97 8.12
CA LEU A 129 -14.43 -17.15 7.63
C LEU A 129 -15.95 -17.05 7.87
N ALA A 130 -16.36 -16.53 9.04
CA ALA A 130 -17.76 -16.32 9.38
C ALA A 130 -18.48 -15.30 8.46
N LEU A 131 -17.71 -14.46 7.77
CA LEU A 131 -18.22 -13.50 6.77
C LEU A 131 -18.17 -14.06 5.34
N GLY A 132 -17.86 -15.35 5.17
CA GLY A 132 -17.88 -16.04 3.90
C GLY A 132 -16.56 -16.00 3.12
N LEU A 133 -15.46 -15.52 3.73
CA LEU A 133 -14.13 -15.65 3.12
C LEU A 133 -13.64 -17.08 3.25
N SER A 134 -12.88 -17.53 2.25
CA SER A 134 -12.16 -18.80 2.27
C SER A 134 -10.81 -18.68 2.97
N ASP A 135 -10.17 -19.81 3.28
CA ASP A 135 -8.79 -19.83 3.79
C ASP A 135 -7.81 -19.17 2.81
N GLU A 136 -8.04 -19.32 1.50
CA GLU A 136 -7.24 -18.67 0.45
C GLU A 136 -7.41 -17.15 0.51
N ASP A 137 -8.63 -16.64 0.71
CA ASP A 137 -8.87 -15.20 0.88
C ASP A 137 -8.17 -14.65 2.14
N VAL A 138 -8.18 -15.40 3.24
CA VAL A 138 -7.49 -15.01 4.48
C VAL A 138 -5.97 -14.94 4.25
N LEU A 139 -5.41 -15.94 3.58
CA LEU A 139 -3.99 -15.96 3.21
C LEU A 139 -3.64 -14.78 2.31
N ASP A 140 -4.45 -14.48 1.31
CA ASP A 140 -4.24 -13.35 0.39
C ASP A 140 -4.21 -12.00 1.14
N VAL A 141 -5.10 -11.79 2.11
CA VAL A 141 -5.08 -10.57 2.95
C VAL A 141 -3.78 -10.50 3.77
N ALA A 142 -3.33 -11.63 4.34
CA ALA A 142 -2.07 -11.68 5.06
C ALA A 142 -0.85 -11.40 4.16
N LEU A 143 -0.84 -11.96 2.95
CA LEU A 143 0.21 -11.75 1.96
C LEU A 143 0.25 -10.29 1.49
N ALA A 144 -0.89 -9.68 1.20
CA ALA A 144 -0.98 -8.26 0.84
C ALA A 144 -0.43 -7.37 1.96
N ALA A 145 -0.81 -7.63 3.22
CA ALA A 145 -0.29 -6.89 4.37
C ALA A 145 1.22 -7.11 4.59
N ALA A 146 1.72 -8.33 4.44
CA ALA A 146 3.14 -8.64 4.59
C ALA A 146 3.99 -8.02 3.47
N ALA A 147 3.51 -8.07 2.22
CA ALA A 147 4.11 -7.38 1.08
C ALA A 147 4.17 -5.87 1.35
N ARG A 148 3.10 -5.32 1.94
CA ARG A 148 3.06 -3.91 2.36
C ARG A 148 4.10 -3.58 3.42
N CYS A 149 4.35 -4.47 4.38
CA CYS A 149 5.44 -4.31 5.35
C CYS A 149 6.81 -4.20 4.67
N PHE A 150 7.12 -5.08 3.71
CA PHE A 150 8.39 -5.03 2.98
C PHE A 150 8.56 -3.68 2.28
N PHE A 151 7.59 -3.30 1.45
CA PHE A 151 7.75 -2.13 0.62
C PHE A 151 7.70 -0.84 1.44
N SER A 152 6.80 -0.74 2.43
CA SER A 152 6.66 0.49 3.24
C SER A 152 7.89 0.72 4.08
N LYS A 153 8.35 -0.31 4.80
CA LYS A 153 9.53 -0.19 5.65
C LYS A 153 10.78 0.08 4.82
N THR A 154 10.89 -0.47 3.62
CA THR A 154 12.01 -0.17 2.71
C THR A 154 12.04 1.32 2.37
N LEU A 155 10.92 1.90 1.92
CA LEU A 155 10.85 3.32 1.57
C LEU A 155 11.06 4.22 2.79
N ASP A 156 10.40 3.91 3.91
CA ASP A 156 10.49 4.73 5.12
C ASP A 156 11.87 4.67 5.76
N ALA A 157 12.55 3.51 5.73
CA ALA A 157 13.93 3.37 6.22
C ALA A 157 14.94 4.17 5.38
N THR A 158 14.69 4.33 4.08
CA THR A 158 15.54 5.10 3.18
C THR A 158 15.12 6.56 3.07
N GLY A 159 14.12 7.03 3.81
CA GLY A 159 13.69 8.44 3.72
C GLY A 159 12.95 8.79 2.43
N THR A 160 12.51 7.79 1.66
CA THR A 160 11.86 8.01 0.37
C THR A 160 10.50 8.67 0.57
N THR A 161 10.35 9.87 0.02
CA THR A 161 9.12 10.67 0.09
C THR A 161 8.14 10.28 -1.03
N PRO A 162 6.82 10.35 -0.80
CA PRO A 162 5.82 10.26 -1.86
C PRO A 162 6.11 11.24 -2.99
N ASP A 163 5.78 10.86 -4.23
CA ASP A 163 5.94 11.70 -5.42
C ASP A 163 5.21 13.04 -5.29
N ALA A 164 5.81 14.13 -5.77
CA ALA A 164 5.16 15.44 -5.84
C ALA A 164 3.83 15.40 -6.62
N ALA A 165 3.68 14.45 -7.54
CA ALA A 165 2.45 14.22 -8.30
C ALA A 165 1.23 13.98 -7.38
N TYR A 166 1.39 13.37 -6.20
CA TYR A 166 0.28 13.17 -5.25
C TYR A 166 -0.31 14.48 -4.73
N ARG A 167 0.34 15.64 -4.93
CA ARG A 167 -0.22 16.95 -4.58
C ARG A 167 -1.44 17.34 -5.42
N SER A 168 -1.64 16.72 -6.58
CA SER A 168 -2.83 16.96 -7.41
C SER A 168 -4.08 16.24 -6.91
N LEU A 169 -3.95 15.31 -5.95
CA LEU A 169 -5.08 14.62 -5.36
C LEU A 169 -5.99 15.59 -4.60
N PRO A 170 -7.30 15.28 -4.47
CA PRO A 170 -8.23 16.06 -3.66
C PRO A 170 -7.67 16.31 -2.25
N GLN A 171 -7.88 17.52 -1.73
CA GLN A 171 -7.28 17.96 -0.46
C GLN A 171 -7.57 16.99 0.69
N GLN A 172 -8.83 16.58 0.86
CA GLN A 172 -9.25 15.66 1.90
C GLN A 172 -8.54 14.30 1.80
N LEU A 173 -8.32 13.79 0.58
CA LEU A 173 -7.60 12.55 0.36
C LEU A 173 -6.12 12.69 0.76
N ARG A 174 -5.48 13.81 0.37
CA ARG A 174 -4.08 14.10 0.73
C ARG A 174 -3.90 14.20 2.24
N GLU A 175 -4.79 14.92 2.91
CA GLU A 175 -4.74 15.11 4.36
C GLU A 175 -4.94 13.78 5.10
N ALA A 176 -5.90 12.95 4.68
CA ALA A 176 -6.14 11.66 5.30
C ALA A 176 -5.00 10.65 5.08
N LEU A 177 -4.37 10.66 3.90
CA LEU A 177 -3.40 9.63 3.51
C LEU A 177 -1.94 10.01 3.77
N THR A 178 -1.64 11.26 4.09
CA THR A 178 -0.28 11.70 4.49
C THR A 178 -0.05 11.40 5.97
N VAL A 179 0.06 10.12 6.30
CA VAL A 179 0.10 9.59 7.68
C VAL A 179 1.49 9.56 8.34
N GLY A 180 2.55 9.76 7.55
CA GLY A 180 3.95 9.74 7.97
C GLY A 180 4.77 10.80 7.26
N ARG A 181 5.58 10.40 6.27
CA ARG A 181 6.43 11.35 5.53
C ARG A 181 5.59 12.30 4.68
N GLU A 182 6.01 13.56 4.63
CA GLU A 182 5.41 14.58 3.76
C GLU A 182 5.60 14.23 2.28
N ILE A 183 4.61 14.61 1.46
CA ILE A 183 4.72 14.53 0.00
C ILE A 183 5.90 15.40 -0.46
N GLU A 184 6.69 14.94 -1.42
CA GLU A 184 7.84 15.69 -1.93
C GLU A 184 7.45 17.11 -2.35
N GLN A 185 8.29 18.09 -2.00
CA GLN A 185 8.12 19.47 -2.42
C GLN A 185 8.51 19.62 -3.90
N PRO A 186 7.88 20.54 -4.64
CA PRO A 186 8.21 20.76 -6.05
C PRO A 186 9.68 21.16 -6.29
#